data_AF-A0A364K5X0-F1
#
_entry.id   AF-A0A364K5X0-F1
#
_cell.length_a   1.000
_cell.length_b   1.000
_cell.length_c   1.000
_cell.angle_alpha   90.00
_cell.angle_beta   90.00
_cell.angle_gamma   90.00
#
_symmetry.space_group_name_H-M   'P 1'
#
loop_
_entity.id
_entity.type
_entity.pdbx_description
1 polymer ?
#
loop_
_entity_poly.entity_id
_entity_poly.type
_entity_poly.pdbx_seq_one_letter_code
_entity_poly.pdbx_strand_id
1 'polypeptide(L)'
;MSRISEEEAFLMGIKPALLTTERNERFNELLNYPSFTDFSPVRFDYERKMHFKGWMFFQTNQQRLEVLKQIKEQGIISIKSLEARRLMGLILGYPPKAVDSFIRRLKLKKENLEEHKEKESRVAIMEYCGCGFVCYIEDILECSKWLWQRYPYPELDQLMIKHEEEFNIRFGDFHELNRLVDYLETKIYLKSNGLVHTEVI
;
A
#
# COMPACT_ATOMS: atom_id res chain seq x y z
N MET A 1 -14.62 -2.66 15.26
CA MET A 1 -13.64 -3.77 15.14
C MET A 1 -12.27 -3.12 15.05
N SER A 2 -11.24 -3.66 15.71
CA SER A 2 -9.87 -3.17 15.50
C SER A 2 -9.37 -3.71 14.17
N ARG A 3 -8.75 -2.85 13.36
CA ARG A 3 -8.07 -3.25 12.11
C ARG A 3 -6.96 -4.26 12.43
N ILE A 4 -6.80 -5.26 11.58
CA ILE A 4 -5.67 -6.19 11.69
C ILE A 4 -4.40 -5.55 11.12
N SER A 5 -3.26 -5.73 11.79
CA SER A 5 -1.98 -5.21 11.29
C SER A 5 -1.47 -6.00 10.08
N GLU A 6 -0.46 -5.46 9.38
CA GLU A 6 0.19 -6.18 8.27
C GLU A 6 0.84 -7.49 8.75
N GLU A 7 1.44 -7.46 9.94
CA GLU A 7 2.07 -8.61 10.58
C GLU A 7 1.06 -9.67 10.97
N GLU A 8 -0.07 -9.27 11.56
CA GLU A 8 -1.15 -10.19 11.92
C GLU A 8 -1.75 -10.82 10.67
N ALA A 9 -2.06 -10.03 9.64
CA ALA A 9 -2.56 -10.55 8.37
C ALA A 9 -1.58 -11.53 7.71
N PHE A 10 -0.27 -11.26 7.79
CA PHE A 10 0.74 -12.19 7.30
C PHE A 10 0.78 -13.47 8.15
N LEU A 11 0.81 -13.37 9.48
CA LEU A 11 0.91 -14.56 10.35
C LEU A 11 -0.36 -15.43 10.31
N MET A 12 -1.51 -14.84 9.96
CA MET A 12 -2.76 -15.55 9.67
C MET A 12 -2.81 -16.20 8.28
N GLY A 13 -1.81 -16.00 7.42
CA GLY A 13 -1.80 -16.53 6.06
C GLY A 13 -2.64 -15.73 5.05
N ILE A 14 -3.16 -14.56 5.44
CA ILE A 14 -4.01 -13.71 4.60
C ILE A 14 -3.15 -12.94 3.60
N LYS A 15 -2.12 -12.25 4.09
CA LYS A 15 -1.20 -11.47 3.26
C LYS A 15 -0.12 -12.40 2.69
N PRO A 16 0.17 -12.36 1.37
CA PRO A 16 1.09 -13.31 0.74
C PRO A 16 2.56 -13.10 1.10
N ALA A 17 2.94 -11.87 1.41
CA ALA A 17 4.30 -11.48 1.78
C ALA A 17 4.28 -10.29 2.72
N LEU A 18 5.33 -10.12 3.50
CA LEU A 18 5.49 -9.01 4.45
C LEU A 18 6.86 -8.35 4.27
N LEU A 19 6.87 -7.04 4.06
CA LEU A 19 8.09 -6.23 4.13
C LEU A 19 8.15 -5.55 5.50
N THR A 20 9.13 -5.92 6.31
CA THR A 20 9.32 -5.30 7.62
C THR A 20 10.81 -5.15 7.93
N THR A 21 11.16 -4.81 9.18
CA THR A 21 12.55 -4.65 9.63
C THR A 21 12.75 -5.38 10.96
N GLU A 22 14.00 -5.48 11.41
CA GLU A 22 14.35 -6.05 12.72
C GLU A 22 13.72 -5.30 13.90
N ARG A 23 13.11 -4.13 13.65
CA ARG A 23 12.36 -3.35 14.65
C ARG A 23 10.98 -3.92 14.96
N ASN A 24 10.49 -4.87 14.16
CA ASN A 24 9.18 -5.45 14.37
C ASN A 24 9.14 -6.25 15.68
N GLU A 25 8.12 -6.04 16.50
CA GLU A 25 8.00 -6.71 17.79
C GLU A 25 7.88 -8.24 17.64
N ARG A 26 7.37 -8.69 16.50
CA ARG A 26 7.21 -10.11 16.14
C ARG A 26 8.31 -10.62 15.20
N PHE A 27 9.42 -9.89 15.06
CA PHE A 27 10.49 -10.27 14.12
C PHE A 27 11.02 -11.68 14.35
N ASN A 28 11.18 -12.08 15.62
CA ASN A 28 11.64 -13.44 15.96
C ASN A 28 10.66 -14.53 15.50
N GLU A 29 9.36 -14.27 15.52
CA GLU A 29 8.36 -15.20 14.98
C GLU A 29 8.46 -15.29 13.46
N LEU A 30 8.70 -14.16 12.80
CA LEU A 30 8.85 -14.06 11.35
C LEU A 30 10.08 -14.80 10.82
N LEU A 31 11.13 -14.99 11.63
CA LEU A 31 12.32 -15.77 11.24
C LEU A 31 12.01 -17.24 10.92
N ASN A 32 10.84 -17.75 11.32
CA ASN A 32 10.38 -19.09 10.93
C ASN A 32 9.88 -19.16 9.48
N TYR A 33 9.70 -18.01 8.82
CA TYR A 33 9.21 -17.92 7.46
C TYR A 33 10.35 -17.73 6.45
N PRO A 34 10.22 -18.29 5.23
CA PRO A 34 11.12 -18.02 4.13
C PRO A 34 11.29 -16.52 3.88
N SER A 35 12.53 -16.05 3.80
CA SER A 35 12.80 -14.64 3.63
C SER A 35 14.07 -14.35 2.82
N PHE A 36 14.20 -13.10 2.37
CA PHE A 36 15.45 -12.51 1.91
C PHE A 36 15.48 -11.02 2.28
N THR A 37 16.67 -10.43 2.29
CA THR A 37 16.81 -8.98 2.55
C THR A 37 16.50 -8.19 1.29
N ASP A 38 15.84 -7.04 1.40
CA ASP A 38 15.37 -6.18 0.29
C ASP A 38 16.47 -5.61 -0.63
N PHE A 39 17.71 -6.12 -0.53
CA PHE A 39 18.91 -5.68 -1.23
C PHE A 39 19.29 -4.23 -0.98
N SER A 40 18.64 -3.56 -0.01
CA SER A 40 19.03 -2.22 0.41
C SER A 40 20.33 -2.25 1.20
N PRO A 41 21.15 -1.18 1.13
CA PRO A 41 22.22 -0.99 2.10
C PRO A 41 21.62 -0.93 3.51
N VAL A 42 22.44 -1.30 4.50
CA VAL A 42 22.10 -1.13 5.92
C VAL A 42 21.75 0.34 6.18
N ARG A 43 20.58 0.57 6.77
CA ARG A 43 20.11 1.90 7.18
C ARG A 43 20.45 2.13 8.65
N PHE A 44 20.60 3.37 9.07
CA PHE A 44 20.81 3.74 10.48
C PHE A 44 19.60 4.51 10.99
N ASP A 45 19.07 4.07 12.12
CA ASP A 45 18.01 4.71 12.88
C ASP A 45 18.63 5.62 13.93
N TYR A 46 18.43 6.93 13.79
CA TYR A 46 18.99 7.91 14.72
C TYR A 46 18.30 7.93 16.09
N GLU A 47 17.00 7.62 16.15
CA GLU A 47 16.24 7.60 17.41
C GLU A 47 16.67 6.41 18.26
N ARG A 48 16.79 5.24 17.65
CA ARG A 48 17.15 3.99 18.33
C ARG A 48 18.66 3.70 18.32
N LYS A 49 19.45 4.50 17.61
CA LYS A 49 20.90 4.34 17.42
C LYS A 49 21.28 2.93 16.93
N MET A 50 20.53 2.39 15.98
CA MET A 50 20.73 1.02 15.48
C MET A 50 20.73 0.93 13.96
N HIS A 51 21.45 -0.07 13.46
CA HIS A 51 21.45 -0.43 12.05
C HIS A 51 20.32 -1.43 11.74
N PHE A 52 19.62 -1.27 10.61
CA PHE A 52 18.53 -2.15 10.20
C PHE A 52 18.48 -2.37 8.68
N LYS A 53 17.82 -3.45 8.25
CA LYS A 53 17.58 -3.79 6.84
C LYS A 53 16.09 -4.05 6.60
N GLY A 54 15.68 -3.95 5.33
CA GLY A 54 14.36 -4.44 4.94
C GLY A 54 14.41 -5.95 4.78
N TRP A 55 13.43 -6.64 5.35
CA TRP A 55 13.26 -8.08 5.22
C TRP A 55 11.94 -8.36 4.52
N MET A 56 11.99 -9.14 3.44
CA MET A 56 10.82 -9.64 2.74
C MET A 56 10.58 -11.08 3.16
N PHE A 57 9.48 -11.32 3.87
CA PHE A 57 9.01 -12.63 4.31
C PHE A 57 7.90 -13.16 3.39
N PHE A 58 7.83 -14.48 3.23
CA PHE A 58 6.89 -15.19 2.37
C PHE A 58 6.21 -16.33 3.14
N GLN A 59 4.97 -16.66 2.77
CA GLN A 59 4.28 -17.81 3.39
C GLN A 59 4.98 -19.15 3.08
N THR A 60 5.61 -19.25 1.91
CA THR A 60 6.22 -20.50 1.45
C THR A 60 7.56 -20.29 0.75
N ASN A 61 8.40 -21.34 0.76
CA ASN A 61 9.68 -21.32 0.04
C ASN A 61 9.48 -21.19 -1.48
N GLN A 62 8.37 -21.72 -2.00
CA GLN A 62 8.04 -21.65 -3.42
C GLN A 62 7.81 -20.19 -3.86
N GLN A 63 7.00 -19.43 -3.11
CA GLN A 63 6.79 -18.00 -3.38
C GLN A 63 8.11 -17.22 -3.36
N ARG A 64 8.99 -17.49 -2.37
CA ARG A 64 10.31 -16.87 -2.29
C ARG A 64 11.14 -17.15 -3.56
N LEU A 65 11.17 -18.40 -4.01
CA LEU A 65 11.93 -18.82 -5.19
C LEU A 65 11.38 -18.21 -6.48
N GLU A 66 10.06 -18.12 -6.63
CA GLU A 66 9.41 -17.48 -7.77
C GLU A 66 9.76 -15.99 -7.85
N VAL A 67 9.79 -15.29 -6.73
CA VAL A 67 10.21 -13.88 -6.69
C VAL A 67 11.68 -13.72 -7.07
N LEU A 68 12.58 -14.54 -6.53
CA LEU A 68 14.00 -14.49 -6.88
C LEU A 68 14.22 -14.78 -8.38
N LYS A 69 13.43 -15.69 -8.95
CA LYS A 69 13.42 -15.96 -10.39
C LYS A 69 12.98 -14.72 -11.18
N GLN A 70 11.87 -14.08 -10.80
CA GLN A 70 11.38 -12.86 -11.47
C GLN A 70 12.39 -11.71 -11.39
N ILE A 71 13.04 -11.51 -10.24
CA ILE A 71 14.11 -10.52 -10.05
C ILE A 71 15.25 -10.76 -11.04
N LYS A 72 15.69 -12.02 -11.18
CA LYS A 72 16.75 -12.41 -12.11
C LYS A 72 16.33 -12.22 -13.57
N GLU A 73 15.14 -12.68 -13.95
CA GLU A 73 14.63 -12.61 -15.33
C GLU A 73 14.41 -11.16 -15.79
N GLN A 74 13.98 -10.27 -14.89
CA GLN A 74 13.78 -8.85 -15.18
C GLN A 74 15.07 -8.03 -15.05
N GLY A 75 16.20 -8.65 -14.69
CA GLY A 75 17.48 -7.94 -14.52
C GLY A 75 17.42 -6.86 -13.43
N ILE A 76 16.62 -7.07 -12.37
CA ILE A 76 16.47 -6.09 -11.29
C ILE A 76 17.75 -6.08 -10.45
N ILE A 77 18.54 -5.02 -10.62
CA ILE A 77 19.81 -4.80 -9.89
C ILE A 77 19.66 -3.87 -8.68
N SER A 78 18.53 -3.16 -8.55
CA SER A 78 18.33 -2.16 -7.50
C SER A 78 16.87 -2.08 -7.10
N ILE A 79 16.62 -2.16 -5.79
CA ILE A 79 15.28 -1.98 -5.18
C ILE A 79 14.70 -0.58 -5.44
N LYS A 80 15.53 0.38 -5.86
CA LYS A 80 15.12 1.74 -6.19
C LYS A 80 14.58 1.87 -7.62
N SER A 81 14.72 0.86 -8.47
CA SER A 81 14.17 0.90 -9.83
C SER A 81 12.64 0.85 -9.81
N LEU A 82 12.00 1.33 -10.88
CA LEU A 82 10.54 1.32 -10.95
C LEU A 82 10.00 -0.10 -11.10
N GLU A 83 10.73 -0.95 -11.80
CA GLU A 83 10.46 -2.37 -12.00
C GLU A 83 10.50 -3.11 -10.66
N ALA A 84 11.51 -2.85 -9.84
CA ALA A 84 11.62 -3.42 -8.50
C ALA A 84 10.44 -2.99 -7.61
N ARG A 85 10.12 -1.69 -7.59
CA ARG A 85 9.00 -1.16 -6.79
C ARG A 85 7.64 -1.73 -7.24
N ARG A 86 7.46 -1.89 -8.55
CA ARG A 86 6.26 -2.50 -9.14
C ARG A 86 6.14 -3.96 -8.69
N LEU A 87 7.21 -4.73 -8.86
CA LEU A 87 7.26 -6.13 -8.47
C LEU A 87 7.00 -6.29 -6.96
N MET A 88 7.61 -5.45 -6.12
CA MET A 88 7.38 -5.45 -4.68
C MET A 88 5.92 -5.22 -4.31
N GLY A 89 5.26 -4.23 -4.91
CA GLY A 89 3.84 -3.94 -4.61
C GLY A 89 2.94 -5.13 -4.91
N LEU A 90 3.19 -5.81 -6.04
CA LEU A 90 2.44 -7.02 -6.41
C LEU A 90 2.72 -8.19 -5.46
N ILE A 91 3.97 -8.38 -5.05
CA ILE A 91 4.37 -9.43 -4.09
C ILE A 91 3.71 -9.21 -2.73
N LEU A 92 3.67 -7.96 -2.27
CA LEU A 92 3.04 -7.57 -1.01
C LEU A 92 1.52 -7.72 -1.03
N GLY A 93 0.95 -8.08 -2.18
CA GLY A 93 -0.48 -8.35 -2.33
C GLY A 93 -1.32 -7.09 -2.51
N TYR A 94 -0.74 -6.00 -3.04
CA TYR A 94 -1.49 -4.78 -3.34
C TYR A 94 -2.25 -4.90 -4.67
N PRO A 95 -3.37 -4.16 -4.83
CA PRO A 95 -4.07 -4.10 -6.10
C PRO A 95 -3.14 -3.63 -7.22
N PRO A 96 -3.13 -4.30 -8.40
CA PRO A 96 -2.29 -3.89 -9.53
C PRO A 96 -2.47 -2.41 -9.91
N LYS A 97 -3.72 -1.92 -9.85
CA LYS A 97 -4.05 -0.52 -10.12
C LYS A 97 -3.37 0.45 -9.16
N ALA A 98 -3.35 0.13 -7.86
CA ALA A 98 -2.64 0.93 -6.87
C ALA A 98 -1.13 0.93 -7.11
N VAL A 99 -0.56 -0.21 -7.51
CA VAL A 99 0.86 -0.32 -7.90
C VAL A 99 1.15 0.58 -9.11
N ASP A 100 0.29 0.55 -10.13
CA ASP A 100 0.42 1.43 -11.31
C ASP A 100 0.39 2.91 -10.92
N SER A 101 -0.55 3.31 -10.06
CA SER A 101 -0.70 4.69 -9.61
C SER A 101 0.50 5.15 -8.77
N PHE A 102 1.04 4.28 -7.91
CA PHE A 102 2.28 4.55 -7.18
C PHE A 102 3.47 4.73 -8.13
N ILE A 103 3.63 3.87 -9.14
CA ILE A 103 4.71 4.00 -10.14
C ILE A 103 4.55 5.29 -10.95
N ARG A 104 3.33 5.63 -11.38
CA ARG A 104 3.05 6.88 -12.08
C ARG A 104 3.41 8.09 -11.24
N ARG A 105 3.05 8.09 -9.96
CA ARG A 105 3.41 9.15 -9.00
C ARG A 105 4.93 9.34 -8.91
N LEU A 106 5.69 8.26 -8.83
CA LEU A 106 7.16 8.33 -8.80
C LEU A 106 7.78 8.88 -10.08
N LYS A 107 7.18 8.58 -11.25
CA LYS A 107 7.60 9.16 -12.54
C LYS A 107 7.33 10.66 -12.59
N LEU A 108 6.10 11.07 -12.28
CA LEU A 108 5.71 12.48 -12.25
C LEU A 108 6.60 13.30 -11.31
N LYS A 109 6.94 12.77 -10.13
CA LYS A 109 7.85 13.46 -9.20
C LYS A 109 9.21 13.80 -9.82
N LYS A 110 9.69 13.01 -10.77
CA LYS A 110 10.97 13.22 -11.46
C LYS A 110 10.83 14.04 -12.74
N GLU A 111 9.74 13.85 -13.47
CA GLU A 111 9.56 14.36 -14.83
C GLU A 111 8.77 15.67 -14.88
N ASN A 112 7.77 15.82 -14.01
CA ASN A 112 6.85 16.96 -13.99
C ASN A 112 6.39 17.26 -12.56
N LEU A 113 7.17 18.07 -11.85
CA LEU A 113 6.93 18.36 -10.43
C LEU A 113 5.61 19.13 -10.19
N GLU A 114 5.18 19.97 -11.13
CA GLU A 114 3.93 20.72 -10.99
C GLU A 114 2.72 19.80 -11.13
N GLU A 115 2.68 18.94 -12.17
CA GLU A 115 1.62 17.92 -12.30
C GLU A 115 1.64 16.95 -11.11
N HIS A 116 2.81 16.59 -10.59
CA HIS A 116 2.91 15.81 -9.37
C HIS A 116 2.20 16.49 -8.20
N LYS A 117 2.50 17.77 -7.92
CA LYS A 117 1.85 18.52 -6.83
C LYS A 117 0.33 18.62 -7.01
N GLU A 118 -0.14 18.86 -8.24
CA GLU A 118 -1.57 18.88 -8.53
C GLU A 118 -2.23 17.54 -8.21
N LYS A 119 -1.59 16.43 -8.63
CA LYS A 119 -2.09 15.07 -8.39
C LYS A 119 -1.99 14.62 -6.93
N GLU A 120 -1.09 15.18 -6.12
CA GLU A 120 -1.00 14.84 -4.69
C GLU A 120 -2.32 15.11 -3.97
N SER A 121 -3.06 16.16 -4.37
CA SER A 121 -4.38 16.47 -3.80
C SER A 121 -5.42 15.36 -4.03
N ARG A 122 -5.16 14.43 -4.95
CA ARG A 122 -6.05 13.33 -5.34
C ARG A 122 -5.63 11.98 -4.78
N VAL A 123 -4.61 11.92 -3.91
CA VAL A 123 -4.10 10.68 -3.34
C VAL A 123 -4.88 10.29 -2.09
N ALA A 124 -5.38 9.06 -2.06
CA ALA A 124 -5.97 8.43 -0.88
C ALA A 124 -5.09 7.27 -0.38
N ILE A 125 -5.04 7.09 0.93
CA ILE A 125 -4.52 5.90 1.59
C ILE A 125 -5.68 4.91 1.75
N MET A 126 -5.44 3.65 1.41
CA MET A 126 -6.39 2.57 1.62
C MET A 126 -5.74 1.49 2.49
N GLU A 127 -6.49 0.99 3.47
CA GLU A 127 -6.08 -0.13 4.31
C GLU A 127 -7.21 -1.16 4.41
N TYR A 128 -6.88 -2.42 4.20
CA TYR A 128 -7.79 -3.55 4.41
C TYR A 128 -7.01 -4.86 4.53
N CYS A 129 -7.29 -5.65 5.57
CA CYS A 129 -6.68 -6.96 5.82
C CYS A 129 -5.14 -6.91 5.79
N GLY A 130 -4.54 -5.93 6.48
CA GLY A 130 -3.09 -5.74 6.50
C GLY A 130 -2.48 -5.33 5.16
N CYS A 131 -3.27 -4.84 4.21
CA CYS A 131 -2.79 -4.23 2.97
C CYS A 131 -2.96 -2.71 3.03
N GLY A 132 -1.90 -1.99 3.37
CA GLY A 132 -1.84 -0.53 3.34
C GLY A 132 -1.14 -0.01 2.08
N PHE A 133 -1.83 0.81 1.28
CA PHE A 133 -1.26 1.40 0.07
C PHE A 133 -1.88 2.76 -0.25
N VAL A 134 -1.28 3.46 -1.22
CA VAL A 134 -1.82 4.69 -1.78
C VAL A 134 -2.35 4.46 -3.19
N CYS A 135 -3.45 5.13 -3.54
CA CYS A 135 -3.97 5.18 -4.90
C CYS A 135 -4.56 6.57 -5.19
N TYR A 136 -4.93 6.84 -6.44
CA TYR A 136 -5.71 8.03 -6.75
C TYR A 136 -7.19 7.78 -6.47
N ILE A 137 -7.96 8.83 -6.19
CA ILE A 137 -9.39 8.74 -5.92
C ILE A 137 -10.16 8.04 -7.04
N GLU A 138 -9.80 8.31 -8.30
CA GLU A 138 -10.38 7.63 -9.47
C GLU A 138 -10.18 6.10 -9.47
N ASP A 139 -9.22 5.58 -8.69
CA ASP A 139 -8.88 4.15 -8.64
C ASP A 139 -9.50 3.42 -7.43
N ILE A 140 -10.15 4.15 -6.51
CA ILE A 140 -10.67 3.59 -5.24
C ILE A 140 -11.60 2.41 -5.50
N LEU A 141 -12.55 2.54 -6.45
CA LEU A 141 -13.53 1.49 -6.75
C LEU A 141 -12.86 0.21 -7.26
N GLU A 142 -11.91 0.35 -8.18
CA GLU A 142 -11.18 -0.78 -8.76
C GLU A 142 -10.31 -1.47 -7.69
N CYS A 143 -9.60 -0.70 -6.88
CA CYS A 143 -8.77 -1.21 -5.79
C CYS A 143 -9.61 -1.94 -4.74
N SER A 144 -10.75 -1.36 -4.34
CA SER A 144 -11.65 -1.95 -3.34
C SER A 144 -12.24 -3.27 -3.82
N LYS A 145 -12.70 -3.31 -5.08
CA LYS A 145 -13.21 -4.53 -5.70
C LYS A 145 -12.15 -5.63 -5.71
N TRP A 146 -10.92 -5.29 -6.10
CA TRP A 146 -9.81 -6.24 -6.10
C TRP A 146 -9.51 -6.77 -4.69
N LEU A 147 -9.46 -5.88 -3.68
CA LEU A 147 -9.21 -6.25 -2.29
C LEU A 147 -10.25 -7.23 -1.76
N TRP A 148 -11.54 -6.93 -1.95
CA TRP A 148 -12.62 -7.78 -1.46
C TRP A 148 -12.70 -9.12 -2.19
N GLN A 149 -12.30 -9.18 -3.45
CA GLN A 149 -12.16 -10.45 -4.17
C GLN A 149 -10.96 -11.28 -3.69
N ARG A 150 -9.84 -10.61 -3.38
CA ARG A 150 -8.59 -11.27 -2.97
C ARG A 150 -8.61 -11.73 -1.51
N TYR A 151 -9.23 -10.93 -0.63
CA TYR A 151 -9.25 -11.10 0.82
C TYR A 151 -10.71 -11.05 1.34
N PRO A 152 -11.51 -12.10 1.13
CA PRO A 152 -12.93 -12.12 1.49
C PRO A 152 -13.14 -12.44 2.97
N TYR A 153 -12.60 -11.60 3.86
CA TYR A 153 -12.64 -11.76 5.33
C TYR A 153 -13.42 -10.61 6.02
N PRO A 154 -14.73 -10.46 5.75
CA PRO A 154 -15.56 -9.36 6.26
C PRO A 154 -15.64 -9.28 7.79
N GLU A 155 -15.37 -10.39 8.48
CA GLU A 155 -15.37 -10.49 9.94
C GLU A 155 -14.08 -9.97 10.60
N LEU A 156 -12.99 -9.84 9.82
CA LEU A 156 -11.69 -9.45 10.33
C LEU A 156 -11.41 -7.96 10.19
N ASP A 157 -11.98 -7.30 9.18
CA ASP A 157 -11.62 -5.91 8.88
C ASP A 157 -12.71 -5.12 8.14
N GLN A 158 -12.57 -3.80 8.16
CA GLN A 158 -13.32 -2.87 7.31
C GLN A 158 -12.36 -2.15 6.38
N LEU A 159 -12.84 -1.78 5.19
CA LEU A 159 -12.02 -1.02 4.26
C LEU A 159 -11.88 0.41 4.78
N MET A 160 -10.69 0.78 5.22
CA MET A 160 -10.37 2.16 5.59
C MET A 160 -9.88 2.92 4.36
N ILE A 161 -10.43 4.10 4.15
CA ILE A 161 -10.01 5.05 3.12
C ILE A 161 -9.72 6.37 3.83
N LYS A 162 -8.48 6.85 3.72
CA LYS A 162 -8.05 8.13 4.28
C LYS A 162 -7.58 9.07 3.19
N HIS A 163 -8.22 10.23 3.14
CA HIS A 163 -7.76 11.39 2.39
C HIS A 163 -7.42 12.47 3.42
N GLU A 164 -8.22 13.54 3.49
CA GLU A 164 -8.19 14.51 4.61
C GLU A 164 -8.85 13.95 5.87
N GLU A 165 -9.84 13.10 5.68
CA GLU A 165 -10.63 12.45 6.73
C GLU A 165 -10.52 10.93 6.56
N GLU A 166 -10.75 10.18 7.65
CA GLU A 166 -10.77 8.72 7.64
C GLU A 166 -12.22 8.22 7.51
N PHE A 167 -12.46 7.35 6.54
CA PHE A 167 -13.73 6.70 6.28
C PHE A 167 -13.57 5.19 6.42
N ASN A 168 -14.54 4.51 7.02
CA ASN A 168 -14.54 3.06 7.17
C ASN A 168 -15.76 2.50 6.44
N ILE A 169 -15.52 1.70 5.40
CA ILE A 169 -16.54 1.12 4.53
C ILE A 169 -16.67 -0.37 4.82
N ARG A 170 -17.91 -0.84 4.99
CA ARG A 170 -18.16 -2.26 5.22
C ARG A 170 -17.85 -3.08 3.97
N PHE A 171 -17.40 -4.32 4.18
CA PHE A 171 -17.12 -5.25 3.08
C PHE A 171 -18.30 -5.36 2.11
N GLY A 172 -18.04 -5.15 0.82
CA GLY A 172 -19.05 -5.28 -0.23
C GLY A 172 -20.03 -4.11 -0.34
N ASP A 173 -19.94 -3.07 0.51
CA ASP A 173 -20.81 -1.90 0.43
C ASP A 173 -20.34 -0.94 -0.69
N PHE A 174 -20.55 -1.37 -1.93
CA PHE A 174 -20.24 -0.56 -3.11
C PHE A 174 -21.11 0.71 -3.18
N HIS A 175 -22.28 0.75 -2.55
CA HIS A 175 -23.12 1.93 -2.57
C HIS A 175 -22.52 3.05 -1.71
N GLU A 176 -22.10 2.73 -0.48
CA GLU A 176 -21.36 3.66 0.38
C GLU A 176 -20.04 4.09 -0.28
N LEU A 177 -19.31 3.14 -0.87
CA LEU A 177 -18.06 3.42 -1.57
C LEU A 177 -18.23 4.40 -2.75
N ASN A 178 -19.27 4.23 -3.58
CA ASN A 178 -19.56 5.17 -4.67
C ASN A 178 -19.90 6.56 -4.14
N ARG A 179 -20.76 6.66 -3.11
CA ARG A 179 -21.08 7.96 -2.48
C ARG A 179 -19.83 8.65 -1.92
N LEU A 180 -18.91 7.90 -1.34
CA LEU A 180 -17.64 8.44 -0.85
C LEU A 180 -16.79 8.98 -2.01
N VAL A 181 -16.66 8.23 -3.11
CA VAL A 181 -15.90 8.69 -4.29
C VAL A 181 -16.52 9.97 -4.86
N ASP A 182 -17.84 10.03 -5.03
CA ASP A 182 -18.55 11.22 -5.50
C ASP A 182 -18.34 12.43 -4.58
N TYR A 183 -18.38 12.20 -3.26
CA TYR A 183 -18.09 13.21 -2.25
C TYR A 183 -16.66 13.75 -2.37
N LEU A 184 -15.67 12.86 -2.49
CA LEU A 184 -14.26 13.24 -2.61
C LEU A 184 -13.98 14.01 -3.90
N GLU A 185 -14.55 13.56 -5.03
CA GLU A 185 -14.44 14.26 -6.32
C GLU A 185 -15.05 15.66 -6.26
N THR A 186 -16.24 15.78 -5.64
CA THR A 186 -16.91 17.07 -5.45
C THR A 186 -16.08 18.00 -4.58
N LYS A 187 -15.53 17.50 -3.46
CA LYS A 187 -14.68 18.27 -2.55
C LYS A 187 -13.43 18.79 -3.26
N ILE A 188 -12.78 17.97 -4.07
CA ILE A 188 -11.62 18.37 -4.87
C ILE A 188 -12.01 19.42 -5.91
N TYR A 189 -13.08 19.19 -6.65
CA TYR A 189 -13.56 20.14 -7.66
C TYR A 189 -13.83 21.52 -7.05
N LEU A 190 -14.52 21.58 -5.91
CA LEU A 190 -14.81 22.85 -5.24
C LEU A 190 -13.53 23.56 -4.77
N LYS A 191 -12.54 22.82 -4.26
CA LYS A 191 -11.24 23.39 -3.85
C LYS A 191 -10.46 23.93 -5.04
N SER A 192 -10.39 23.18 -6.14
CA SER A 192 -9.68 23.59 -7.36
C SER A 192 -10.28 24.83 -8.02
N ASN A 193 -11.57 25.10 -7.85
CA ASN A 193 -12.25 26.27 -8.39
C ASN A 193 -12.41 27.42 -7.39
N GLY A 194 -11.81 27.35 -6.21
CA GLY A 194 -11.91 28.40 -5.19
C GLY A 194 -13.32 28.59 -4.61
N LEU A 195 -14.19 27.58 -4.74
CA LEU A 195 -15.59 27.63 -4.29
C LEU A 195 -15.78 27.22 -2.82
N VAL A 196 -14.70 26.82 -2.13
CA VAL A 196 -14.70 26.55 -0.69
C VAL A 196 -14.11 27.76 0.05
N HIS A 197 -14.93 28.79 0.26
CA HIS A 197 -14.69 29.81 1.29
C HIS A 197 -15.58 29.52 2.48
N THR A 198 -15.18 28.61 3.36
CA THR A 198 -15.81 28.48 4.68
C THR A 198 -14.81 27.88 5.67
N GLU A 199 -14.00 28.74 6.28
CA GLU A 199 -13.80 28.63 7.72
C GLU A 199 -15.00 29.35 8.35
N VAL A 200 -15.97 28.59 8.84
CA VAL A 200 -16.88 29.09 9.86
C VAL A 200 -16.15 28.80 11.18
N ILE A 201 -15.54 29.85 11.74
CA ILE A 201 -15.02 29.89 13.11
C ILE A 201 -16.20 29.86 14.08
#